data_AF-A0A151ED55-F1
#
_entry.id   AF-A0A151ED55-F1
#
_cell.length_a   1.000
_cell.length_b   1.000
_cell.length_c   1.000
_cell.angle_alpha   90.00
_cell.angle_beta   90.00
_cell.angle_gamma   90.00
#
_symmetry.space_group_name_H-M   'P 1'
#
loop_
_entity.id
_entity.type
_entity.pdbx_description
1 polymer ?
#
loop_
_entity_poly.entity_id
_entity_poly.type
_entity_poly.pdbx_seq_one_letter_code
_entity_poly.pdbx_strand_id
1 'polypeptide(L)'
;MRNFIREYKESPRFEKLSFIPPFIIIFVEGILLAHALTIKAPDLMVVELTLILLIISIIEIFFVIGEIHSHYAQNNFNKILVIKLDDFIIEKKERNLKKIVTDFIDYYPEYRNHRDEIYHTTCQIMQTHREEAWDKELDKKLKSFLKRRKKKNVDVILEAFLKKYPKYRNFRIQIYDKTCKMLGESYKKS
;
A
#
# COMPACT_ATOMS: atom_id res chain seq x y z
N MET A 1 11.82 3.44 -23.13
CA MET A 1 10.91 4.60 -22.90
C MET A 1 9.47 4.21 -22.56
N ARG A 2 8.76 3.38 -23.35
CA ARG A 2 7.32 3.10 -23.13
C ARG A 2 7.01 2.43 -21.78
N ASN A 3 7.86 1.51 -21.32
CA ASN A 3 7.73 0.87 -20.00
C ASN A 3 8.01 1.86 -18.87
N PHE A 4 9.08 2.66 -19.00
CA PHE A 4 9.46 3.70 -18.04
C PHE A 4 8.35 4.76 -17.81
N ILE A 5 7.64 5.18 -18.87
CA ILE A 5 6.52 6.12 -18.75
C ILE A 5 5.35 5.50 -17.95
N ARG A 6 5.11 4.19 -18.10
CA ARG A 6 4.09 3.46 -17.33
C ARG A 6 4.52 3.30 -15.86
N GLU A 7 5.79 2.97 -15.65
CA GLU A 7 6.42 2.82 -14.32
C GLU A 7 6.35 4.14 -13.54
N TYR A 8 6.70 5.26 -14.17
CA TYR A 8 6.57 6.61 -13.62
C TYR A 8 5.12 6.94 -13.25
N LYS A 9 4.13 6.55 -14.06
CA LYS A 9 2.72 6.87 -13.81
C LYS A 9 2.17 6.16 -12.56
N GLU A 10 2.64 4.95 -12.28
CA GLU A 10 2.19 4.09 -11.17
C GLU A 10 2.99 4.28 -9.86
N SER A 11 4.10 5.01 -9.91
CA SER A 11 4.94 5.31 -8.75
C SER A 11 4.27 6.30 -7.74
N PRO A 12 4.52 6.13 -6.42
CA PRO A 12 4.07 7.03 -5.35
C PRO A 12 4.37 8.51 -5.62
N ARG A 13 3.55 9.43 -5.08
CA ARG A 13 3.70 10.88 -5.30
C ARG A 13 5.09 11.42 -4.89
N PHE A 14 5.71 10.85 -3.87
CA PHE A 14 7.03 11.25 -3.38
C PHE A 14 8.17 10.86 -4.33
N GLU A 15 8.12 9.67 -4.93
CA GLU A 15 9.08 9.22 -5.95
C GLU A 15 8.95 10.02 -7.27
N LYS A 16 7.78 10.59 -7.56
CA LYS A 16 7.60 11.54 -8.67
C LYS A 16 8.25 12.90 -8.41
N LEU A 17 8.34 13.29 -7.15
CA LEU A 17 8.93 14.58 -6.75
C LEU A 17 10.46 14.54 -6.78
N SER A 18 11.10 13.41 -6.47
CA SER A 18 12.56 13.24 -6.60
C SER A 18 13.04 13.28 -8.05
N PHE A 19 12.13 13.14 -9.02
CA PHE A 19 12.42 13.23 -10.45
C PHE A 19 12.62 14.66 -10.96
N ILE A 20 12.15 15.67 -10.24
CA ILE A 20 12.14 17.05 -10.74
C ILE A 20 13.52 17.74 -10.59
N PRO A 21 14.22 17.63 -9.44
CA PRO A 21 15.48 18.35 -9.22
C PRO A 21 16.58 18.05 -10.24
N PRO A 22 16.91 16.78 -10.59
CA PRO A 22 18.01 16.49 -11.52
C PRO A 22 17.81 17.12 -12.91
N PHE A 23 16.57 17.21 -13.39
CA PHE A 23 16.24 17.82 -14.68
C PHE A 23 16.34 19.34 -14.65
N ILE A 24 15.94 19.96 -13.52
CA ILE A 24 16.13 21.40 -13.32
C ILE A 24 17.62 21.74 -13.27
N ILE A 25 18.42 20.93 -12.58
CA ILE A 25 19.87 21.13 -12.47
C ILE A 25 20.52 21.09 -13.86
N ILE A 26 20.27 20.05 -14.66
CA ILE A 26 20.78 19.98 -16.04
C ILE A 26 20.34 21.17 -16.90
N PHE A 27 19.09 21.63 -16.74
CA PHE A 27 18.61 22.80 -17.46
C PHE A 27 19.38 24.07 -17.10
N VAL A 28 19.65 24.28 -15.80
CA VAL A 28 20.44 25.42 -15.31
C VAL A 28 21.90 25.32 -15.77
N GLU A 29 22.52 24.14 -15.67
CA GLU A 29 23.89 23.88 -16.15
C GLU A 29 24.03 24.13 -17.65
N GLY A 30 23.01 23.74 -18.44
CA GLY A 30 22.96 24.02 -19.87
C GLY A 30 22.92 25.51 -20.19
N ILE A 31 22.16 26.30 -19.42
CA ILE A 31 22.15 27.77 -19.54
C ILE A 31 23.52 28.35 -19.18
N LEU A 32 24.14 27.89 -18.09
CA LEU A 32 25.45 28.35 -17.65
C LEU A 32 26.54 28.05 -18.68
N LEU A 33 26.56 26.84 -19.25
CA LEU A 33 27.48 26.47 -20.32
C LEU A 33 27.24 27.32 -21.58
N ALA A 34 25.99 27.49 -22.00
CA ALA A 34 25.67 28.32 -23.16
C ALA A 34 26.11 29.78 -22.97
N HIS A 35 25.94 30.32 -21.76
CA HIS A 35 26.37 31.67 -21.42
C HIS A 35 27.90 31.79 -21.39
N ALA A 36 28.60 30.86 -20.73
CA ALA A 36 30.05 30.87 -20.62
C ALA A 36 30.76 30.74 -21.98
N LEU A 37 30.13 30.08 -22.95
CA LEU A 37 30.63 29.93 -24.32
C LEU A 37 30.31 31.11 -25.26
N THR A 38 29.30 31.92 -24.94
CA THR A 38 28.84 33.03 -25.81
C THR A 38 29.41 34.40 -25.43
N ILE A 39 30.10 34.49 -24.29
CA ILE A 39 30.84 35.68 -23.89
C ILE A 39 32.09 35.86 -24.79
N LYS A 40 32.42 37.11 -25.13
CA LYS A 40 33.53 37.49 -26.03
C LYS A 40 34.90 36.91 -25.63
N ALA A 41 35.10 36.64 -24.35
CA ALA A 41 36.23 35.89 -23.81
C ALA A 41 35.67 34.74 -22.97
N PRO A 42 35.67 33.50 -23.49
CA PRO A 42 35.11 32.36 -22.77
C PRO A 42 35.83 32.16 -21.43
N ASP A 43 35.05 32.02 -20.36
CA ASP A 43 35.60 31.69 -19.05
C ASP A 43 35.80 30.17 -18.97
N LEU A 44 37.02 29.73 -19.28
CA LEU A 44 37.37 28.31 -19.34
C LEU A 44 37.21 27.60 -17.99
N MET A 45 37.42 28.30 -16.87
CA MET A 45 37.28 27.72 -15.54
C MET A 45 35.80 27.42 -15.23
N VAL A 46 34.91 28.35 -15.60
CA VAL A 46 33.47 28.14 -15.46
C VAL A 46 33.00 27.00 -16.36
N VAL A 47 33.50 26.91 -17.59
CA VAL A 47 33.17 25.81 -18.51
C VAL A 47 33.59 24.46 -17.95
N GLU A 48 34.83 24.33 -17.46
CA GLU A 48 35.34 23.07 -16.89
C GLU A 48 34.54 22.62 -15.66
N LEU A 49 34.29 23.54 -14.71
CA LEU A 49 33.52 23.23 -13.50
C LEU A 49 32.08 22.84 -13.83
N THR A 50 31.44 23.55 -14.77
CA THR A 50 30.06 23.25 -15.17
C THR A 50 29.98 21.91 -15.93
N LEU A 51 31.02 21.53 -16.68
CA LEU A 51 31.08 20.23 -17.34
C LEU A 51 31.20 19.07 -16.33
N ILE A 52 32.00 19.25 -15.27
CA ILE A 52 32.10 18.26 -14.18
C ILE A 52 30.75 18.10 -13.47
N LEU A 53 30.08 19.21 -13.16
CA LEU A 53 28.74 19.19 -12.56
C LEU A 53 27.72 18.48 -13.46
N LEU A 54 27.74 18.77 -14.76
CA LEU A 54 26.88 18.10 -15.74
C LEU A 54 27.06 16.59 -15.75
N ILE A 55 28.30 16.09 -15.64
CA ILE A 55 28.58 14.64 -15.55
C ILE A 55 27.96 14.06 -14.27
N ILE A 56 28.11 14.74 -13.13
CA ILE A 56 27.54 14.31 -11.85
C ILE A 56 26.01 14.25 -11.95
N SER A 57 25.37 15.27 -12.52
CA SER A 57 23.92 15.33 -12.68
C SER A 57 23.39 14.26 -13.65
N ILE A 58 24.13 13.93 -14.71
CA ILE A 58 23.78 12.79 -15.57
C ILE A 58 23.82 11.47 -14.79
N ILE A 59 24.85 11.25 -13.97
CA ILE A 59 24.97 10.06 -13.12
C ILE A 59 23.80 9.99 -12.12
N GLU A 60 23.44 11.11 -11.50
CA GLU A 60 22.30 11.19 -10.57
C GLU A 60 20.98 10.77 -11.24
N ILE A 61 20.74 11.19 -12.49
CA ILE A 61 19.57 10.74 -13.25
C ILE A 61 19.57 9.22 -13.42
N PHE A 62 20.71 8.60 -13.72
CA PHE A 62 20.79 7.13 -13.83
C PHE A 62 20.48 6.43 -12.51
N PHE A 63 20.96 6.96 -11.37
CA PHE A 63 20.65 6.41 -10.05
C PHE A 63 19.17 6.50 -9.73
N VAL A 64 18.54 7.66 -9.94
CA VAL A 64 17.09 7.86 -9.69
C VAL A 64 16.25 6.93 -10.57
N ILE A 65 16.63 6.76 -11.85
CA ILE A 65 15.98 5.81 -12.76
C ILE A 65 16.11 4.37 -12.25
N GLY A 66 17.31 3.98 -11.80
CA GLY A 66 17.57 2.63 -11.28
C GLY A 66 16.78 2.33 -10.00
N GLU A 67 16.72 3.28 -9.08
CA GLU A 67 15.95 3.18 -7.84
C GLU A 67 14.46 2.96 -8.14
N ILE A 68 13.90 3.70 -9.09
CA ILE A 68 12.48 3.61 -9.44
C ILE A 68 12.16 2.31 -10.17
N HIS A 69 13.05 1.82 -11.01
CA HIS A 69 12.87 0.51 -11.61
C HIS A 69 12.87 -0.61 -10.55
N SER A 70 13.77 -0.53 -9.57
CA SER A 70 13.82 -1.47 -8.45
C SER A 70 12.56 -1.40 -7.59
N HIS A 71 12.15 -0.20 -7.19
CA HIS A 71 10.94 0.02 -6.41
C HIS A 71 9.68 -0.42 -7.16
N TYR A 72 9.58 -0.14 -8.46
CA TYR A 72 8.46 -0.59 -9.29
C TYR A 72 8.42 -2.10 -9.42
N ALA A 73 9.55 -2.74 -9.72
CA ALA A 73 9.65 -4.18 -9.84
C ALA A 73 9.23 -4.89 -8.54
N GLN A 74 9.72 -4.40 -7.40
CA GLN A 74 9.38 -4.95 -6.08
C GLN A 74 7.91 -4.71 -5.71
N ASN A 75 7.37 -3.52 -5.97
CA ASN A 75 5.99 -3.20 -5.63
C ASN A 75 5.00 -3.94 -6.54
N ASN A 76 5.33 -4.12 -7.83
CA ASN A 76 4.51 -4.90 -8.75
C ASN A 76 4.56 -6.41 -8.42
N PHE A 77 5.73 -6.93 -8.09
CA PHE A 77 5.88 -8.31 -7.59
C PHE A 77 5.03 -8.54 -6.34
N ASN A 78 5.13 -7.67 -5.34
CA ASN A 78 4.36 -7.78 -4.11
C ASN A 78 2.84 -7.69 -4.35
N LYS A 79 2.37 -6.77 -5.20
CA LYS A 79 0.95 -6.66 -5.52
C LYS A 79 0.41 -7.91 -6.21
N ILE A 80 1.14 -8.42 -7.21
CA ILE A 80 0.75 -9.64 -7.93
C ILE A 80 0.78 -10.85 -6.99
N LEU A 81 1.80 -10.94 -6.14
CA LEU A 81 1.94 -11.99 -5.14
C LEU A 81 0.75 -11.99 -4.17
N VAL A 82 0.38 -10.82 -3.63
CA VAL A 82 -0.77 -10.67 -2.73
C VAL A 82 -2.06 -11.14 -3.40
N ILE A 83 -2.34 -10.67 -4.63
CA ILE A 83 -3.57 -11.06 -5.36
C ILE A 83 -3.60 -12.56 -5.60
N LYS A 84 -2.52 -13.13 -6.14
CA LYS A 84 -2.44 -14.57 -6.42
C LYS A 84 -2.58 -15.41 -5.14
N LEU A 85 -1.95 -14.99 -4.04
CA LEU A 85 -2.05 -15.70 -2.77
C LEU A 85 -3.46 -15.61 -2.19
N ASP A 86 -4.09 -14.44 -2.28
CA ASP A 86 -5.45 -14.23 -1.78
C ASP A 86 -6.45 -15.12 -2.50
N ASP A 87 -6.44 -15.08 -3.84
CA ASP A 87 -7.26 -15.95 -4.69
C ASP A 87 -7.01 -17.43 -4.37
N PHE A 88 -5.74 -17.83 -4.24
CA PHE A 88 -5.37 -19.21 -3.92
C PHE A 88 -5.90 -19.67 -2.55
N ILE A 89 -5.82 -18.82 -1.52
CA ILE A 89 -6.34 -19.10 -0.17
C ILE A 89 -7.87 -19.24 -0.21
N ILE A 90 -8.55 -18.35 -0.93
CA ILE A 90 -10.01 -18.35 -1.07
C ILE A 90 -10.48 -19.62 -1.79
N GLU A 91 -9.82 -20.00 -2.90
CA GLU A 91 -10.17 -21.16 -3.70
C GLU A 91 -9.94 -22.47 -2.96
N LYS A 92 -8.75 -22.64 -2.35
CA LYS A 92 -8.40 -23.88 -1.65
C LYS A 92 -9.12 -24.05 -0.33
N LYS A 93 -9.61 -22.94 0.28
CA LYS A 93 -10.24 -22.90 1.61
C LYS A 93 -9.38 -23.54 2.72
N GLU A 94 -8.07 -23.66 2.47
CA GLU A 94 -7.13 -24.23 3.41
C GLU A 94 -6.84 -23.18 4.50
N ARG A 95 -6.67 -23.64 5.75
CA ARG A 95 -6.38 -22.77 6.90
C ARG A 95 -5.02 -23.03 7.50
N ASN A 96 -4.32 -24.07 7.05
CA ASN A 96 -2.97 -24.36 7.50
C ASN A 96 -1.95 -23.55 6.70
N LEU A 97 -1.33 -22.57 7.36
CA LEU A 97 -0.31 -21.69 6.79
C LEU A 97 0.82 -22.44 6.07
N LYS A 98 1.42 -23.46 6.70
CA LYS A 98 2.54 -24.20 6.10
C LYS A 98 2.12 -24.91 4.82
N LYS A 99 0.90 -25.44 4.83
CA LYS A 99 0.34 -26.14 3.67
C LYS A 99 0.02 -25.17 2.54
N ILE A 100 -0.60 -24.03 2.84
CA ILE A 100 -0.84 -22.96 1.85
C ILE A 100 0.46 -22.54 1.18
N VAL A 101 1.52 -22.26 1.95
CA VAL A 101 2.81 -21.82 1.41
C VAL A 101 3.44 -22.90 0.52
N THR A 102 3.37 -24.17 0.95
CA THR A 102 3.92 -25.29 0.19
C THR A 102 3.14 -25.51 -1.10
N ASP A 103 1.82 -25.65 -1.01
CA ASP A 103 0.93 -25.87 -2.15
C ASP A 103 0.99 -24.70 -3.15
N PHE A 104 1.17 -23.46 -2.67
CA PHE A 104 1.33 -22.29 -3.52
C PHE A 104 2.65 -22.31 -4.30
N ILE A 105 3.77 -22.65 -3.64
CA ILE A 105 5.08 -22.76 -4.30
C ILE A 105 5.08 -23.91 -5.31
N ASP A 106 4.41 -25.01 -5.01
CA ASP A 106 4.27 -26.14 -5.93
C ASP A 106 3.42 -25.77 -7.15
N TYR A 107 2.39 -24.94 -6.97
CA TYR A 107 1.54 -24.46 -8.06
C TYR A 107 2.18 -23.34 -8.89
N TYR A 108 2.98 -22.47 -8.26
CA TYR A 108 3.71 -21.37 -8.90
C TYR A 108 5.22 -21.48 -8.63
N PRO A 109 5.94 -22.36 -9.35
CA PRO A 109 7.35 -22.61 -9.09
C PRO A 109 8.24 -21.39 -9.32
N GLU A 110 7.78 -20.38 -10.05
CA GLU A 110 8.50 -19.11 -10.24
C GLU A 110 8.74 -18.35 -8.93
N TYR A 111 7.97 -18.62 -7.87
CA TYR A 111 8.13 -18.00 -6.55
C TYR A 111 8.97 -18.83 -5.58
N ARG A 112 9.58 -19.94 -6.00
CA ARG A 112 10.31 -20.86 -5.11
C ARG A 112 11.40 -20.18 -4.27
N ASN A 113 12.07 -19.17 -4.82
CA ASN A 113 13.13 -18.42 -4.14
C ASN A 113 12.60 -17.35 -3.16
N HIS A 114 11.29 -17.12 -3.13
CA HIS A 114 10.61 -16.07 -2.35
C HIS A 114 9.79 -16.65 -1.18
N ARG A 115 10.18 -17.81 -0.66
CA ARG A 115 9.40 -18.56 0.33
C ARG A 115 9.08 -17.75 1.60
N ASP A 116 10.02 -16.96 2.09
CA ASP A 116 9.83 -16.16 3.30
C ASP A 116 8.83 -15.02 3.06
N GLU A 117 8.92 -14.35 1.90
CA GLU A 117 7.96 -13.32 1.48
C GLU A 117 6.56 -13.90 1.35
N ILE A 118 6.41 -15.06 0.69
CA ILE A 118 5.14 -15.79 0.58
C ILE A 118 4.57 -16.11 1.97
N TYR A 119 5.40 -16.59 2.89
CA TYR A 119 4.98 -16.92 4.26
C TYR A 119 4.45 -15.69 5.01
N HIS A 120 5.17 -14.58 4.96
CA HIS A 120 4.76 -13.32 5.60
C HIS A 120 3.49 -12.75 4.98
N THR A 121 3.39 -12.72 3.65
CA THR A 121 2.20 -12.25 2.95
C THR A 121 0.99 -13.14 3.26
N THR A 122 1.17 -14.46 3.29
CA THR A 122 0.10 -15.40 3.66
C THR A 122 -0.40 -15.14 5.09
N CYS A 123 0.51 -14.93 6.05
CA CYS A 123 0.14 -14.56 7.42
C CYS A 123 -0.75 -13.32 7.45
N GLN A 124 -0.36 -12.27 6.72
CA GLN A 124 -1.09 -11.00 6.66
C GLN A 124 -2.48 -11.19 6.06
N ILE A 125 -2.60 -11.87 4.92
CA ILE A 125 -3.89 -12.13 4.26
C ILE A 125 -4.81 -12.93 5.18
N MET A 126 -4.30 -13.99 5.79
CA MET A 126 -5.08 -14.82 6.72
C MET A 126 -5.55 -14.04 7.95
N GLN A 127 -4.74 -13.11 8.45
CA GLN A 127 -5.14 -12.22 9.53
C GLN A 127 -6.25 -11.28 9.09
N THR A 128 -6.14 -10.64 7.92
CA THR A 128 -7.18 -9.77 7.34
C THR A 128 -8.49 -10.53 7.18
N HIS A 129 -8.48 -11.73 6.59
CA HIS A 129 -9.67 -12.58 6.47
C HIS A 129 -10.32 -12.91 7.82
N ARG A 130 -9.50 -13.13 8.86
CA ARG A 130 -9.99 -13.39 10.21
C ARG A 130 -10.67 -12.16 10.80
N GLU A 131 -10.05 -10.99 10.66
CA GLU A 131 -10.58 -9.71 11.14
C GLU A 131 -11.90 -9.37 10.43
N GLU A 132 -11.97 -9.52 9.11
CA GLU A 132 -13.21 -9.32 8.36
C GLU A 132 -14.32 -10.31 8.75
N ALA A 133 -13.98 -11.58 8.93
CA ALA A 133 -14.95 -12.59 9.36
C ALA A 133 -15.50 -12.29 10.77
N TRP A 134 -14.62 -11.84 11.67
CA TRP A 134 -15.00 -11.40 13.00
C TRP A 134 -15.91 -10.16 12.96
N ASP A 135 -15.58 -9.19 12.10
CA ASP A 135 -16.36 -7.96 11.94
C ASP A 135 -17.77 -8.25 11.39
N LYS A 136 -17.85 -9.11 10.37
CA LYS A 136 -19.13 -9.61 9.81
C LYS A 136 -19.95 -10.36 10.86
N GLU A 137 -19.32 -11.18 11.71
CA GLU A 137 -19.99 -11.89 12.81
C GLU A 137 -20.57 -10.88 13.83
N LEU A 138 -19.78 -9.88 14.23
CA LEU A 138 -20.18 -8.84 15.16
C LEU A 138 -21.38 -8.06 14.61
N ASP A 139 -21.30 -7.60 13.35
CA ASP A 139 -22.38 -6.86 12.69
C ASP A 139 -23.68 -7.66 12.63
N LYS A 140 -23.60 -8.94 12.26
CA LYS A 140 -24.78 -9.83 12.21
C LYS A 140 -25.42 -9.96 13.59
N LYS A 141 -24.62 -10.18 14.64
CA LYS A 141 -25.12 -10.31 16.01
C LYS A 141 -25.72 -9.01 16.51
N LEU A 142 -25.06 -7.88 16.28
CA LEU A 142 -25.51 -6.57 16.71
C LEU A 142 -26.83 -6.20 16.01
N LYS A 143 -26.93 -6.36 14.69
CA LYS A 143 -28.19 -6.16 13.95
C LYS A 143 -29.32 -7.03 14.48
N SER A 144 -29.06 -8.32 14.73
CA SER A 144 -30.07 -9.24 15.29
C SER A 144 -30.51 -8.84 16.70
N PHE A 145 -29.58 -8.30 17.50
CA PHE A 145 -29.83 -7.85 18.87
C PHE A 145 -30.63 -6.55 18.90
N LEU A 146 -30.32 -5.63 18.00
CA LEU A 146 -31.02 -4.35 17.82
C LEU A 146 -32.45 -4.56 17.29
N LYS A 147 -32.66 -5.44 16.30
CA LYS A 147 -34.00 -5.73 15.73
C LYS A 147 -35.01 -6.18 16.79
N ARG A 148 -34.55 -6.86 17.84
CA ARG A 148 -35.39 -7.38 18.93
C ARG A 148 -35.71 -6.34 20.01
N ARG A 149 -35.19 -5.11 19.91
CA ARG A 149 -35.36 -4.06 20.92
C ARG A 149 -35.93 -2.80 20.28
N LYS A 150 -37.11 -2.35 20.73
CA LYS A 150 -37.59 -0.98 20.47
C LYS A 150 -36.58 0.01 21.06
N LYS A 151 -36.29 1.09 20.32
CA LYS A 151 -35.25 2.11 20.57
C LYS A 151 -34.95 2.32 22.06
N LYS A 152 -33.70 2.05 22.45
CA LYS A 152 -33.13 2.34 23.78
C LYS A 152 -31.82 3.10 23.61
N ASN A 153 -31.42 3.82 24.64
CA ASN A 153 -30.11 4.45 24.79
C ASN A 153 -28.98 3.46 24.41
N VAL A 154 -28.00 3.93 23.63
CA VAL A 154 -26.82 3.16 23.17
C VAL A 154 -26.09 2.50 24.32
N ASP A 155 -25.93 3.19 25.46
CA ASP A 155 -25.23 2.65 26.63
C ASP A 155 -25.93 1.43 27.21
N VAL A 156 -27.26 1.47 27.27
CA VAL A 156 -28.09 0.35 27.75
C VAL A 156 -28.05 -0.83 26.78
N ILE A 157 -27.94 -0.55 25.48
CA ILE A 157 -27.77 -1.58 24.46
C ILE A 157 -26.40 -2.23 24.57
N LEU A 158 -25.34 -1.42 24.72
CA LEU A 158 -23.96 -1.86 24.85
C LEU A 158 -23.77 -2.77 26.06
N GLU A 159 -24.20 -2.33 27.26
CA GLU A 159 -24.10 -3.12 28.49
C GLU A 159 -24.84 -4.46 28.37
N ALA A 160 -26.04 -4.43 27.80
CA ALA A 160 -26.82 -5.65 27.62
C ALA A 160 -26.24 -6.58 26.54
N PHE A 161 -25.62 -6.03 25.50
CA PHE A 161 -24.95 -6.80 24.46
C PHE A 161 -23.70 -7.48 25.03
N LEU A 162 -22.87 -6.75 25.79
CA LEU A 162 -21.67 -7.27 26.44
C LEU A 162 -21.98 -8.30 27.53
N LYS A 163 -23.12 -8.14 28.24
CA LYS A 163 -23.62 -9.15 29.17
C LYS A 163 -24.01 -10.45 28.45
N LYS A 164 -24.64 -10.35 27.28
CA LYS A 164 -25.06 -11.51 26.47
C LYS A 164 -23.90 -12.16 25.72
N TYR A 165 -22.92 -11.38 25.29
CA TYR A 165 -21.77 -11.84 24.51
C TYR A 165 -20.45 -11.38 25.17
N PRO A 166 -20.03 -12.05 26.27
CA PRO A 166 -18.86 -11.63 27.04
C PRO A 166 -17.55 -11.66 26.24
N LYS A 167 -17.48 -12.47 25.17
CA LYS A 167 -16.31 -12.55 24.28
C LYS A 167 -15.94 -11.23 23.59
N TYR A 168 -16.84 -10.23 23.57
CA TYR A 168 -16.60 -8.92 22.94
C TYR A 168 -16.26 -7.80 23.94
N ARG A 169 -16.08 -8.07 25.24
CA ARG A 169 -15.83 -7.04 26.27
C ARG A 169 -14.65 -6.12 25.94
N ASN A 170 -13.57 -6.67 25.38
CA ASN A 170 -12.36 -5.90 25.04
C ASN A 170 -12.57 -4.94 23.85
N PHE A 171 -13.71 -5.04 23.15
CA PHE A 171 -14.02 -4.26 21.96
C PHE A 171 -15.14 -3.24 22.19
N ARG A 172 -15.33 -2.83 23.46
CA ARG A 172 -16.42 -1.94 23.89
C ARG A 172 -16.57 -0.69 23.01
N ILE A 173 -15.46 -0.03 22.69
CA ILE A 173 -15.44 1.20 21.86
C ILE A 173 -15.93 0.89 20.44
N GLN A 174 -15.41 -0.15 19.80
CA GLN A 174 -15.80 -0.53 18.44
C GLN A 174 -17.30 -0.91 18.35
N ILE A 175 -17.83 -1.59 19.37
CA ILE A 175 -19.24 -1.94 19.44
C ILE A 175 -20.10 -0.69 19.63
N TYR A 176 -19.66 0.25 20.47
CA TYR A 176 -20.35 1.53 20.67
C TYR A 176 -20.47 2.30 19.35
N ASP A 177 -19.35 2.50 18.64
CA ASP A 177 -19.32 3.22 17.36
C ASP A 177 -20.21 2.58 16.31
N LYS A 178 -20.14 1.24 16.17
CA LYS A 178 -21.02 0.49 15.25
C LYS A 178 -22.48 0.61 15.64
N THR A 179 -22.80 0.56 16.93
CA THR A 179 -24.19 0.71 17.41
C THR A 179 -24.73 2.10 17.10
N CYS A 180 -23.94 3.15 17.33
CA CYS A 180 -24.28 4.53 16.96
C CYS A 180 -24.54 4.67 15.47
N LYS A 181 -23.66 4.14 14.61
CA LYS A 181 -23.83 4.16 13.14
C LYS A 181 -25.12 3.46 12.71
N MET A 182 -25.36 2.24 13.18
CA MET A 182 -26.54 1.45 12.80
C MET A 182 -27.86 2.10 13.26
N LEU A 183 -27.88 2.76 14.42
CA LEU A 183 -29.05 3.49 14.89
C LEU A 183 -29.25 4.81 14.14
N GLY A 184 -28.17 5.52 13.81
CA GLY A 184 -28.20 6.75 13.00
C GLY A 184 -28.68 6.52 11.56
N GLU A 185 -28.28 5.41 10.92
CA GLU A 185 -28.78 5.00 9.60
C GLU A 185 -30.27 4.65 9.62
N SER A 186 -30.77 4.08 10.72
CA SER A 186 -32.20 3.79 10.91
C SER A 186 -33.05 5.05 11.08
N TYR A 187 -32.47 6.20 11.43
CA TYR A 187 -33.16 7.49 11.55
C TYR A 187 -33.24 8.24 10.21
N LYS A 188 -32.33 8.00 9.26
CA LYS A 188 -32.37 8.59 7.91
C LYS A 188 -33.32 7.89 6.93
N LYS A 189 -33.81 6.70 7.28
CA LYS A 189 -34.74 5.88 6.46
C LYS A 189 -36.20 5.90 6.95
N SER A 190 -36.50 6.70 7.97
CA SER A 190 -37.85 6.93 8.50
C SER A 190 -38.32 8.34 8.19
#